data_AF-A0A4Y6UA26-F1
#
_entry.id   AF-A0A4Y6UA26-F1
#
_cell.length_a   1.000
_cell.length_b   1.000
_cell.length_c   1.000
_cell.angle_alpha   90.00
_cell.angle_beta   90.00
_cell.angle_gamma   90.00
#
_symmetry.space_group_name_H-M   'P 1'
#
loop_
_entity.id
_entity.type
_entity.pdbx_description
1 polymer ?
#
loop_
_entity_poly.entity_id
_entity_poly.type
_entity_poly.pdbx_seq_one_letter_code
_entity_poly.pdbx_strand_id
1 'polypeptide(L)'
;MTSQPTNDPKQTNRAQPNGAAAPQEDTANRQALKEVQIKRLQGQKEHVGAAKRRAPATLPNDQPDTATMDAVPPIEGILSPQLGTLYERRLAQFKKLALEAGETNGGPYLGFLAVLTAAQRNLLQTAPLPAGAMATMQAWLNMERMPNAAELAAATFWQVLFKRLVMDVSPLLTPEHAQRLHDLAADRAALSQQAASLLAGDFLSVDGAVSAPLWAALSLAWAQGAQRLLADENAREARTKTPSVACPACGGLPTGSLLMGGKREGLRYQHCALCETRWHRVRSVCTQCGDGQSMDYWSVDDREAPMEVESCGQCQTYVKVFRLDRAPDLEPVASDFASLMLDDAVGREGFTRATVNPYALPV
;
A
#
# COMPACT_ATOMS: atom_id res chain seq x y z
N MET A 1 -79.76 -25.72 -9.52
CA MET A 1 -80.00 -26.73 -8.48
C MET A 1 -78.91 -26.57 -7.44
N THR A 2 -79.17 -25.77 -6.39
CA THR A 2 -79.52 -26.26 -5.03
C THR A 2 -78.30 -26.97 -4.42
N SER A 3 -77.68 -26.52 -3.32
CA SER A 3 -78.26 -26.19 -2.02
C SER A 3 -77.18 -25.67 -1.04
N GLN A 4 -77.61 -24.81 -0.12
CA GLN A 4 -77.02 -24.44 1.20
C GLN A 4 -76.68 -25.67 2.10
N PRO A 5 -76.31 -25.54 3.42
CA PRO A 5 -75.37 -24.69 4.18
C PRO A 5 -74.61 -25.45 5.33
N THR A 6 -73.96 -24.69 6.24
CA THR A 6 -73.67 -24.93 7.70
C THR A 6 -72.69 -26.02 8.19
N ASN A 7 -71.71 -25.63 9.01
CA ASN A 7 -71.68 -25.98 10.46
C ASN A 7 -70.59 -25.23 11.28
N ASP A 8 -71.04 -24.64 12.38
CA ASP A 8 -70.34 -24.18 13.61
C ASP A 8 -69.83 -25.42 14.43
N PRO A 9 -69.27 -25.37 15.68
CA PRO A 9 -68.81 -24.26 16.54
C PRO A 9 -67.49 -24.56 17.34
N LYS A 10 -66.96 -23.55 18.07
CA LYS A 10 -66.57 -23.58 19.51
C LYS A 10 -65.42 -22.63 19.89
N GLN A 11 -65.70 -21.83 20.90
CA GLN A 11 -64.79 -20.99 21.71
C GLN A 11 -63.70 -21.82 22.42
N THR A 12 -62.56 -21.21 22.75
CA THR A 12 -61.96 -21.22 24.10
C THR A 12 -60.76 -20.27 24.26
N ASN A 13 -60.73 -19.63 25.43
CA ASN A 13 -59.73 -18.69 26.00
C ASN A 13 -58.29 -19.21 26.09
N ARG A 14 -57.30 -18.30 26.01
CA ARG A 14 -56.21 -18.03 27.01
C ARG A 14 -55.15 -17.10 26.41
N ALA A 15 -54.91 -15.92 26.99
CA ALA A 15 -53.94 -15.63 28.05
C ALA A 15 -52.46 -15.70 27.59
N GLN A 16 -51.78 -14.54 27.66
CA GLN A 16 -50.32 -14.36 27.50
C GLN A 16 -49.52 -15.24 28.47
N PRO A 17 -48.24 -15.51 28.18
CA PRO A 17 -47.24 -14.90 29.07
C PRO A 17 -45.87 -14.55 28.45
N ASN A 18 -45.28 -13.52 29.08
CA ASN A 18 -43.88 -13.36 29.48
C ASN A 18 -42.79 -13.09 28.43
N GLY A 19 -42.31 -11.84 28.49
CA GLY A 19 -40.99 -11.45 28.05
C GLY A 19 -39.89 -12.24 28.75
N ALA A 20 -38.92 -12.66 27.95
CA ALA A 20 -37.61 -13.10 28.41
C ALA A 20 -36.61 -12.00 28.03
N ALA A 21 -35.87 -11.56 29.04
CA ALA A 21 -34.86 -10.52 28.96
C ALA A 21 -33.71 -10.90 28.00
N ALA A 22 -33.25 -9.90 27.24
CA ALA A 22 -32.01 -9.98 26.47
C ALA A 22 -30.80 -10.12 27.42
N PRO A 23 -29.77 -10.92 27.11
CA PRO A 23 -28.60 -11.05 27.96
C PRO A 23 -27.80 -9.75 28.00
N GLN A 24 -27.60 -9.24 29.22
CA GLN A 24 -26.67 -8.18 29.57
C GLN A 24 -25.23 -8.72 29.46
N GLU A 25 -24.60 -8.61 28.29
CA GLU A 25 -23.17 -8.95 28.12
C GLU A 25 -22.35 -7.82 27.48
N ASP A 26 -22.76 -6.56 27.64
CA ASP A 26 -22.11 -5.40 26.99
C ASP A 26 -21.51 -4.36 27.94
N THR A 27 -20.97 -4.78 29.10
CA THR A 27 -20.34 -3.82 30.04
C THR A 27 -18.97 -4.21 30.58
N ALA A 28 -18.41 -5.36 30.21
CA ALA A 28 -17.15 -5.83 30.78
C ALA A 28 -15.89 -5.60 29.92
N ASN A 29 -15.99 -5.11 28.67
CA ASN A 29 -14.83 -4.99 27.77
C ASN A 29 -14.40 -3.55 27.45
N ARG A 30 -14.75 -2.58 28.31
CA ARG A 30 -14.51 -1.13 28.08
C ARG A 30 -13.37 -0.51 28.88
N GLN A 31 -12.45 -1.32 29.42
CA GLN A 31 -11.35 -0.78 30.24
C GLN A 31 -9.96 -1.19 29.72
N ALA A 32 -9.21 -0.15 29.33
CA ALA A 32 -7.78 -0.06 29.07
C ALA A 32 -7.29 -0.06 27.60
N LEU A 33 -7.95 0.69 26.72
CA LEU A 33 -7.23 1.43 25.68
C LEU A 33 -7.09 2.87 26.19
N LYS A 34 -5.86 3.38 26.36
CA LYS A 34 -5.68 4.83 26.40
C LYS A 34 -6.30 5.36 25.10
N GLU A 35 -7.23 6.31 25.18
CA GLU A 35 -7.77 6.96 23.98
C GLU A 35 -6.58 7.54 23.20
N VAL A 36 -6.25 6.92 22.07
CA VAL A 36 -5.21 7.40 21.16
C VAL A 36 -5.73 8.70 20.57
N GLN A 37 -5.15 9.85 20.93
CA GLN A 37 -5.66 11.15 20.50
C GLN A 37 -4.94 11.58 19.22
N ILE A 38 -5.67 11.55 18.10
CA ILE A 38 -5.17 12.10 16.84
C ILE A 38 -5.37 13.61 16.86
N LYS A 39 -4.29 14.35 16.62
CA LYS A 39 -4.30 15.82 16.65
C LYS A 39 -4.13 16.37 15.25
N ARG A 40 -5.02 17.30 14.87
CA ARG A 40 -4.83 18.19 13.71
C ARG A 40 -3.86 19.29 14.10
N LEU A 41 -2.68 19.27 13.51
CA LEU A 41 -1.66 20.30 13.65
C LEU A 41 -1.89 21.31 12.52
N GLN A 42 -2.68 22.35 12.81
CA GLN A 42 -2.97 23.42 11.85
C GLN A 42 -1.67 24.13 11.44
N GLY A 43 -1.55 24.40 10.13
CA GLY A 43 -0.37 24.89 9.42
C GLY A 43 0.68 25.64 10.23
N GLN A 44 1.90 25.09 10.26
CA GLN A 44 3.14 25.85 10.44
C GLN A 44 4.24 25.25 9.57
N LYS A 45 4.90 26.12 8.79
CA LYS A 45 6.25 25.86 8.27
C LYS A 45 7.10 25.43 9.46
N GLU A 46 7.61 24.20 9.46
CA GLU A 46 8.60 23.81 10.45
C GLU A 46 9.76 24.82 10.41
N HIS A 47 9.92 25.61 11.49
CA HIS A 47 11.24 26.09 11.82
C HIS A 47 12.04 24.85 12.18
N VAL A 48 12.99 24.49 11.32
CA VAL A 48 14.04 23.52 11.63
C VAL A 48 14.88 24.13 12.74
N GLY A 49 14.42 23.98 13.98
CA GLY A 49 15.26 24.15 15.15
C GLY A 49 16.30 23.05 15.06
N ALA A 50 17.55 23.43 14.79
CA ALA A 50 18.69 22.53 14.77
C ALA A 50 18.93 21.97 16.18
N ALA A 51 18.11 21.01 16.60
CA ALA A 51 18.47 20.12 17.68
C ALA A 51 19.68 19.34 17.16
N LYS A 52 20.82 19.47 17.84
CA LYS A 52 22.02 18.65 17.63
C LYS A 52 21.67 17.18 17.90
N ARG A 53 21.01 16.53 16.95
CA ARG A 53 20.80 15.09 16.95
C ARG A 53 21.96 14.48 16.17
N ARG A 54 22.64 13.54 16.81
CA ARG A 54 23.70 12.76 16.19
C ARG A 54 23.03 11.94 15.10
N ALA A 55 23.26 12.29 13.84
CA ALA A 55 22.77 11.52 12.71
C ALA A 55 23.13 10.04 12.92
N PRO A 56 22.18 9.09 12.87
CA PRO A 56 22.52 7.68 12.87
C PRO A 56 23.52 7.44 11.73
N ALA A 57 24.58 6.67 12.01
CA ALA A 57 25.70 6.42 11.11
C ALA A 57 25.32 5.60 9.86
N THR A 58 24.05 5.20 9.73
CA THR A 58 23.53 4.38 8.65
C THR A 58 22.27 5.04 8.09
N LEU A 59 22.29 5.32 6.79
CA LEU A 59 21.14 5.84 6.06
C LEU A 59 19.90 4.97 6.29
N PRO A 60 18.69 5.55 6.35
CA PRO A 60 17.47 4.78 6.25
C PRO A 60 17.38 4.14 4.87
N ASN A 61 16.83 2.93 4.81
CA ASN A 61 16.02 2.49 3.68
C ASN A 61 16.80 2.21 2.39
N ASP A 62 17.30 0.96 2.25
CA ASP A 62 17.67 0.25 1.00
C ASP A 62 18.65 0.93 0.01
N GLN A 63 18.95 2.21 0.13
CA GLN A 63 19.71 3.01 -0.83
C GLN A 63 21.17 3.15 -0.39
N PRO A 64 22.14 2.97 -1.31
CA PRO A 64 23.55 3.17 -0.98
C PRO A 64 23.85 4.63 -0.69
N ASP A 65 24.84 4.85 0.17
CA ASP A 65 25.38 6.17 0.47
C ASP A 65 26.44 6.56 -0.57
N THR A 66 26.05 7.27 -1.63
CA THR A 66 26.92 7.54 -2.79
C THR A 66 27.66 8.89 -2.73
N ALA A 67 27.42 9.74 -1.72
CA ALA A 67 27.99 11.09 -1.67
C ALA A 67 29.28 11.18 -0.82
N THR A 68 30.27 11.96 -1.25
CA THR A 68 31.44 12.34 -0.43
C THR A 68 31.09 13.47 0.56
N MET A 69 31.78 13.54 1.71
CA MET A 69 31.41 14.39 2.86
C MET A 69 31.53 15.92 2.65
N ASP A 70 32.10 16.39 1.54
CA ASP A 70 32.57 17.77 1.42
C ASP A 70 31.67 18.72 0.60
N ALA A 71 30.50 18.27 0.14
CA ALA A 71 29.53 19.12 -0.56
C ALA A 71 28.09 18.73 -0.23
N VAL A 72 27.17 19.70 -0.21
CA VAL A 72 25.73 19.41 -0.24
C VAL A 72 25.44 18.69 -1.56
N PRO A 73 25.07 17.39 -1.54
CA PRO A 73 24.86 16.66 -2.77
C PRO A 73 23.66 17.24 -3.54
N PRO A 74 23.69 17.24 -4.88
CA PRO A 74 22.55 17.65 -5.68
C PRO A 74 21.32 16.80 -5.34
N ILE A 75 20.12 17.40 -5.43
CA ILE A 75 18.87 16.67 -5.20
C ILE A 75 18.71 15.62 -6.31
N GLU A 76 18.83 14.34 -5.96
CA GLU A 76 18.47 13.24 -6.86
C GLU A 76 16.96 13.26 -7.10
N GLY A 77 16.54 13.59 -8.33
CA GLY A 77 15.12 13.66 -8.66
C GLY A 77 14.38 12.32 -8.58
N ILE A 78 15.09 11.21 -8.81
CA ILE A 78 14.57 9.84 -8.76
C ILE A 78 15.59 8.92 -8.09
N LEU A 79 15.13 8.05 -7.20
CA LEU A 79 15.91 6.97 -6.61
C LEU A 79 15.44 5.63 -7.22
N SER A 80 16.40 4.88 -7.74
CA SER A 80 16.17 3.53 -8.28
C SER A 80 15.83 2.56 -7.15
N PRO A 81 14.86 1.66 -7.30
CA PRO A 81 14.51 0.72 -6.23
C PRO A 81 15.64 -0.28 -5.95
N GLN A 82 15.89 -0.55 -4.67
CA GLN A 82 16.90 -1.52 -4.23
C GLN A 82 16.20 -2.77 -3.67
N LEU A 83 15.78 -3.62 -4.61
CA LEU A 83 14.75 -4.63 -4.40
C LEU A 83 15.11 -5.69 -3.35
N GLY A 84 16.36 -6.17 -3.33
CA GLY A 84 16.79 -7.20 -2.36
C GLY A 84 16.59 -6.73 -0.91
N THR A 85 17.20 -5.58 -0.58
CA THR A 85 17.10 -4.94 0.73
C THR A 85 15.68 -4.46 1.07
N LEU A 86 14.91 -4.03 0.06
CA LEU A 86 13.54 -3.57 0.24
C LEU A 86 12.61 -4.72 0.68
N TYR A 87 12.61 -5.84 -0.05
CA TYR A 87 11.77 -6.98 0.31
C TYR A 87 12.21 -7.66 1.61
N GLU A 88 13.50 -7.63 1.94
CA GLU A 88 14.00 -8.08 3.24
C GLU A 88 13.43 -7.26 4.40
N ARG A 89 13.44 -5.93 4.29
CA ARG A 89 12.91 -5.03 5.32
C ARG A 89 11.40 -5.12 5.43
N ARG A 90 10.69 -5.21 4.30
CA ARG A 90 9.23 -5.41 4.28
C ARG A 90 8.83 -6.72 4.94
N LEU A 91 9.55 -7.81 4.64
CA LEU A 91 9.33 -9.10 5.29
C LEU A 91 9.53 -9.02 6.80
N ALA A 92 10.63 -8.40 7.25
CA ALA A 92 10.91 -8.25 8.68
C ALA A 92 9.81 -7.44 9.38
N GLN A 93 9.34 -6.35 8.75
CA GLN A 93 8.30 -5.51 9.32
C GLN A 93 6.94 -6.20 9.36
N PHE A 94 6.51 -6.93 8.32
CA PHE A 94 5.27 -7.69 8.39
C PHE A 94 5.30 -8.80 9.44
N LYS A 95 6.44 -9.50 9.60
CA LYS A 95 6.61 -10.48 10.68
C LYS A 95 6.44 -9.85 12.07
N LYS A 96 7.05 -8.69 12.28
CA LYS A 96 6.91 -7.93 13.53
C LYS A 96 5.46 -7.54 13.78
N LEU A 97 4.81 -6.92 12.80
CA LEU A 97 3.42 -6.48 12.93
C LEU A 97 2.44 -7.64 13.14
N ALA A 98 2.66 -8.78 12.47
CA ALA A 98 1.83 -9.97 12.65
C ALA A 98 1.90 -10.49 14.09
N LEU A 99 3.10 -10.49 14.70
CA LEU A 99 3.28 -10.87 16.10
C LEU A 99 2.61 -9.88 17.06
N GLU A 100 2.77 -8.58 16.81
CA GLU A 100 2.19 -7.52 17.64
C GLU A 100 0.65 -7.49 17.58
N ALA A 101 0.06 -7.77 16.41
CA ALA A 101 -1.38 -7.82 16.23
C ALA A 101 -2.03 -9.04 16.90
N GLY A 102 -1.32 -10.17 16.98
CA GLY A 102 -1.86 -11.43 17.48
C GLY A 102 -2.98 -12.01 16.59
N GLU A 103 -3.56 -13.13 16.99
CA GLU A 103 -4.50 -13.89 16.14
C GLU A 103 -5.83 -13.16 15.86
N THR A 104 -6.27 -12.28 16.76
CA THR A 104 -7.60 -11.67 16.71
C THR A 104 -7.64 -10.27 16.09
N ASN A 105 -6.51 -9.56 15.99
CA ASN A 105 -6.47 -8.18 15.46
C ASN A 105 -5.80 -8.07 14.09
N GLY A 106 -6.00 -9.07 13.21
CA GLY A 106 -5.48 -9.06 11.84
C GLY A 106 -4.08 -9.66 11.67
N GLY A 107 -3.50 -10.25 12.72
CA GLY A 107 -2.22 -10.98 12.64
C GLY A 107 -2.18 -12.09 11.58
N PRO A 108 -3.23 -12.90 11.37
CA PRO A 108 -3.24 -13.90 10.30
C PRO A 108 -3.05 -13.30 8.90
N TYR A 109 -3.67 -12.16 8.62
CA TYR A 109 -3.51 -11.46 7.34
C TYR A 109 -2.11 -10.89 7.17
N LEU A 110 -1.56 -10.25 8.21
CA LEU A 110 -0.19 -9.75 8.21
C LEU A 110 0.85 -10.88 8.06
N GLY A 111 0.57 -12.04 8.66
CA GLY A 111 1.36 -13.26 8.48
C GLY A 111 1.32 -13.79 7.05
N PHE A 112 0.15 -13.77 6.42
CA PHE A 112 0.00 -14.07 4.99
C PHE A 112 0.82 -13.08 4.13
N LEU A 113 0.76 -11.77 4.41
CA LEU A 113 1.57 -10.76 3.69
C LEU A 113 3.07 -10.96 3.88
N ALA A 114 3.50 -11.40 5.07
CA ALA A 114 4.89 -11.78 5.30
C ALA A 114 5.31 -12.93 4.38
N VAL A 115 4.50 -13.98 4.24
CA VAL A 115 4.83 -15.10 3.34
C VAL A 115 4.78 -14.68 1.87
N LEU A 116 3.80 -13.88 1.46
CA LEU A 116 3.73 -13.33 0.11
C LEU A 116 4.98 -12.50 -0.23
N THR A 117 5.43 -11.65 0.70
CA THR A 117 6.67 -10.86 0.54
C THR A 117 7.91 -11.74 0.49
N ALA A 118 7.97 -12.80 1.31
CA ALA A 118 9.06 -13.77 1.27
C ALA A 118 9.12 -14.50 -0.08
N ALA A 119 7.96 -14.86 -0.65
CA ALA A 119 7.85 -15.47 -1.96
C ALA A 119 8.32 -14.51 -3.08
N GLN A 120 7.94 -13.22 -3.04
CA GLN A 120 8.45 -12.20 -3.96
C GLN A 120 9.99 -12.10 -3.90
N ARG A 121 10.56 -12.04 -2.69
CA ARG A 121 12.01 -12.02 -2.49
C ARG A 121 12.70 -13.26 -3.05
N ASN A 122 12.14 -14.44 -2.77
CA ASN A 122 12.69 -15.70 -3.26
C ASN A 122 12.66 -15.76 -4.80
N LEU A 123 11.56 -15.34 -5.43
CA LEU A 123 11.43 -15.29 -6.88
C LEU A 123 12.40 -14.29 -7.51
N LEU A 124 12.60 -13.12 -6.90
CA LEU A 124 13.60 -12.16 -7.35
C LEU A 124 15.01 -12.77 -7.43
N GLN A 125 15.37 -13.62 -6.46
CA GLN A 125 16.68 -14.26 -6.38
C GLN A 125 16.82 -15.49 -7.29
N THR A 126 15.80 -16.34 -7.32
CA THR A 126 15.86 -17.66 -7.98
C THR A 126 15.37 -17.65 -9.42
N ALA A 127 14.58 -16.65 -9.80
CA ALA A 127 13.99 -16.55 -11.11
C ALA A 127 13.78 -15.08 -11.54
N PRO A 128 14.88 -14.29 -11.65
CA PRO A 128 14.80 -12.96 -12.20
C PRO A 128 14.25 -12.99 -13.64
N LEU A 129 13.66 -11.88 -14.09
CA LEU A 129 13.08 -11.79 -15.42
C LEU A 129 14.15 -12.07 -16.50
N PRO A 130 13.89 -12.98 -17.45
CA PRO A 130 14.82 -13.24 -18.55
C PRO A 130 14.89 -12.04 -19.50
N ALA A 131 15.96 -11.98 -20.31
CA ALA A 131 16.21 -10.85 -21.22
C ALA A 131 15.02 -10.49 -22.13
N GLY A 132 14.32 -11.50 -22.67
CA GLY A 132 13.11 -11.27 -23.49
C GLY A 132 11.97 -10.61 -22.71
N ALA A 133 11.73 -11.04 -21.46
CA ALA A 133 10.75 -10.39 -20.59
C ALA A 133 11.15 -8.97 -20.23
N MET A 134 12.45 -8.73 -19.98
CA MET A 134 12.97 -7.39 -19.72
C MET A 134 12.80 -6.45 -20.91
N ALA A 135 12.95 -6.94 -22.15
CA ALA A 135 12.67 -6.15 -23.34
C ALA A 135 11.19 -5.74 -23.42
N THR A 136 10.26 -6.65 -23.11
CA THR A 136 8.82 -6.32 -23.02
C THR A 136 8.56 -5.28 -21.92
N MET A 137 9.16 -5.45 -20.74
CA MET A 137 9.02 -4.48 -19.64
C MET A 137 9.54 -3.09 -20.04
N GLN A 138 10.69 -3.01 -20.70
CA GLN A 138 11.24 -1.75 -21.19
C GLN A 138 10.32 -1.09 -22.22
N ALA A 139 9.70 -1.87 -23.11
CA ALA A 139 8.71 -1.34 -24.04
C ALA A 139 7.52 -0.73 -23.29
N TRP A 140 6.94 -1.47 -22.34
CA TRP A 140 5.80 -1.00 -21.54
C TRP A 140 6.12 0.24 -20.69
N LEU A 141 7.28 0.31 -20.06
CA LEU A 141 7.69 1.47 -19.24
C LEU A 141 8.01 2.73 -20.06
N ASN A 142 8.12 2.60 -21.38
CA ASN A 142 8.27 3.73 -22.30
C ASN A 142 6.96 4.13 -22.99
N MET A 143 5.86 3.44 -22.70
CA MET A 143 4.53 3.83 -23.15
C MET A 143 3.96 4.91 -22.22
N GLU A 144 3.06 5.74 -22.76
CA GLU A 144 2.29 6.72 -21.98
C GLU A 144 1.05 6.10 -21.31
N ARG A 145 0.91 4.77 -21.37
CA ARG A 145 -0.21 4.01 -20.79
C ARG A 145 0.25 2.66 -20.26
N MET A 146 -0.54 2.08 -19.36
CA MET A 146 -0.40 0.69 -18.95
C MET A 146 -0.72 -0.28 -20.11
N PRO A 147 -0.15 -1.49 -20.13
CA PRO A 147 -0.53 -2.52 -21.08
C PRO A 147 -1.99 -2.94 -20.87
N ASN A 148 -2.70 -3.19 -21.96
CA ASN A 148 -4.08 -3.69 -21.91
C ASN A 148 -4.11 -5.22 -21.71
N ALA A 149 -5.31 -5.78 -21.52
CA ALA A 149 -5.51 -7.21 -21.26
C ALA A 149 -4.94 -8.11 -22.36
N ALA A 150 -4.99 -7.71 -23.64
CA ALA A 150 -4.45 -8.51 -24.75
C ALA A 150 -2.91 -8.54 -24.74
N GLU A 151 -2.28 -7.40 -24.48
CA GLU A 151 -0.81 -7.29 -24.33
C GLU A 151 -0.33 -8.11 -23.12
N LEU A 152 -1.07 -8.06 -22.00
CA LEU A 152 -0.79 -8.86 -20.81
C LEU A 152 -0.99 -10.36 -21.06
N ALA A 153 -2.02 -10.76 -21.81
CA ALA A 153 -2.28 -12.15 -22.16
C ALA A 153 -1.19 -12.77 -23.05
N ALA A 154 -0.56 -11.96 -23.91
CA ALA A 154 0.54 -12.38 -24.75
C ALA A 154 1.86 -12.57 -23.99
N ALA A 155 2.06 -11.81 -22.90
CA ALA A 155 3.28 -11.86 -22.09
C ALA A 155 3.18 -12.90 -20.96
N THR A 156 3.89 -14.02 -21.08
CA THR A 156 3.76 -15.13 -20.13
C THR A 156 4.56 -14.97 -18.83
N PHE A 157 5.60 -14.13 -18.81
CA PHE A 157 6.55 -14.07 -17.69
C PHE A 157 5.89 -13.69 -16.35
N TRP A 158 4.98 -12.73 -16.33
CA TRP A 158 4.30 -12.31 -15.10
C TRP A 158 3.24 -13.33 -14.66
N GLN A 159 2.62 -14.04 -15.60
CA GLN A 159 1.70 -15.14 -15.32
C GLN A 159 2.43 -16.32 -14.65
N VAL A 160 3.69 -16.58 -15.04
CA VAL A 160 4.56 -17.56 -14.39
C VAL A 160 4.91 -17.13 -12.96
N LEU A 161 5.21 -15.84 -12.74
CA LEU A 161 5.41 -15.30 -11.38
C LEU A 161 4.15 -15.49 -10.52
N PHE A 162 2.98 -15.15 -11.06
CA PHE A 162 1.70 -15.33 -10.35
C PHE A 162 1.47 -16.79 -9.97
N LYS A 163 1.63 -17.74 -10.90
CA LYS A 163 1.49 -19.18 -10.62
C LYS A 163 2.39 -19.67 -9.49
N ARG A 164 3.65 -19.19 -9.45
CA ARG A 164 4.60 -19.55 -8.39
C ARG A 164 4.23 -18.94 -7.05
N LEU A 165 3.81 -17.67 -7.03
CA LEU A 165 3.30 -17.04 -5.80
C LEU A 165 2.08 -17.78 -5.27
N VAL A 166 1.14 -18.17 -6.14
CA VAL A 166 -0.04 -18.97 -5.73
C VAL A 166 0.39 -20.28 -5.08
N MET A 167 1.35 -21.02 -5.65
CA MET A 167 1.87 -22.24 -5.03
C MET A 167 2.45 -22.00 -3.63
N ASP A 168 3.17 -20.91 -3.43
CA ASP A 168 3.82 -20.60 -2.15
C ASP A 168 2.82 -20.18 -1.07
N VAL A 169 1.73 -19.49 -1.43
CA VAL A 169 0.75 -18.97 -0.46
C VAL A 169 -0.47 -19.87 -0.25
N SER A 170 -0.84 -20.72 -1.22
CA SER A 170 -1.99 -21.63 -1.11
C SER A 170 -2.03 -22.46 0.20
N PRO A 171 -0.90 -22.97 0.74
CA PRO A 171 -0.90 -23.72 2.00
C PRO A 171 -1.36 -22.92 3.23
N LEU A 172 -1.41 -21.59 3.15
CA LEU A 172 -1.82 -20.70 4.25
C LEU A 172 -3.28 -20.25 4.14
N LEU A 173 -3.93 -20.57 3.03
CA LEU A 173 -5.27 -20.11 2.71
C LEU A 173 -6.29 -21.19 3.04
N THR A 174 -7.55 -20.76 3.20
CA THR A 174 -8.66 -21.72 3.20
C THR A 174 -8.73 -22.42 1.84
N PRO A 175 -9.23 -23.67 1.77
CA PRO A 175 -9.36 -24.39 0.50
C PRO A 175 -10.11 -23.60 -0.58
N GLU A 176 -11.12 -22.83 -0.17
CA GLU A 176 -11.90 -21.97 -1.06
C GLU A 176 -11.05 -20.83 -1.67
N HIS A 177 -10.28 -20.10 -0.86
CA HIS A 177 -9.42 -19.03 -1.36
C HIS A 177 -8.26 -19.56 -2.21
N ALA A 178 -7.66 -20.67 -1.80
CA ALA A 178 -6.64 -21.34 -2.61
C ALA A 178 -7.20 -21.75 -3.98
N GLN A 179 -8.40 -22.34 -4.01
CA GLN A 179 -9.04 -22.74 -5.26
C GLN A 179 -9.31 -21.53 -6.18
N ARG A 180 -9.83 -20.41 -5.65
CA ARG A 180 -10.04 -19.18 -6.44
C ARG A 180 -8.75 -18.70 -7.12
N LEU A 181 -7.62 -18.72 -6.40
CA LEU A 181 -6.32 -18.36 -6.98
C LEU A 181 -5.86 -19.34 -8.07
N HIS A 182 -6.07 -20.65 -7.84
CA HIS A 182 -5.73 -21.68 -8.82
C HIS A 182 -6.59 -21.58 -10.09
N ASP A 183 -7.89 -21.33 -9.95
CA ASP A 183 -8.81 -21.14 -11.08
C ASP A 183 -8.40 -19.92 -11.91
N LEU A 184 -8.12 -18.79 -11.25
CA LEU A 184 -7.63 -17.59 -11.92
C LEU A 184 -6.29 -17.84 -12.61
N ALA A 185 -5.37 -18.57 -11.97
CA ALA A 185 -4.08 -18.91 -12.57
C ALA A 185 -4.20 -19.82 -13.81
N ALA A 186 -5.30 -20.58 -13.92
CA ALA A 186 -5.58 -21.45 -15.06
C ALA A 186 -6.28 -20.70 -16.21
N ASP A 187 -7.07 -19.66 -15.91
CA ASP A 187 -7.76 -18.83 -16.92
C ASP A 187 -6.92 -17.61 -17.31
N ARG A 188 -6.18 -17.74 -18.42
CA ARG A 188 -5.35 -16.66 -18.96
C ARG A 188 -6.13 -15.40 -19.30
N ALA A 189 -7.36 -15.51 -19.80
CA ALA A 189 -8.15 -14.37 -20.22
C ALA A 189 -8.63 -13.59 -19.00
N ALA A 190 -9.22 -14.29 -18.01
CA ALA A 190 -9.65 -13.68 -16.76
C ALA A 190 -8.48 -13.07 -15.98
N LEU A 191 -7.35 -13.77 -15.88
CA LEU A 191 -6.14 -13.29 -15.21
C LEU A 191 -5.62 -11.98 -15.83
N SER A 192 -5.57 -11.93 -17.16
CA SER A 192 -5.08 -10.74 -17.88
C SER A 192 -6.04 -9.56 -17.80
N GLN A 193 -7.36 -9.83 -17.75
CA GLN A 193 -8.37 -8.79 -17.55
C GLN A 193 -8.27 -8.18 -16.16
N GLN A 194 -8.20 -8.99 -15.10
CA GLN A 194 -8.03 -8.48 -13.73
C GLN A 194 -6.71 -7.74 -13.54
N ALA A 195 -5.63 -8.23 -14.15
CA ALA A 195 -4.34 -7.54 -14.14
C ALA A 195 -4.41 -6.16 -14.82
N ALA A 196 -5.10 -6.05 -15.96
CA ALA A 196 -5.31 -4.77 -16.63
C ALA A 196 -6.12 -3.80 -15.76
N SER A 197 -7.19 -4.26 -15.11
CA SER A 197 -8.00 -3.44 -14.20
C SER A 197 -7.19 -2.93 -13.02
N LEU A 198 -6.39 -3.79 -12.37
CA LEU A 198 -5.48 -3.39 -11.29
C LEU A 198 -4.50 -2.30 -11.75
N LEU A 199 -3.81 -2.51 -12.87
CA LEU A 199 -2.82 -1.55 -13.38
C LEU A 199 -3.46 -0.21 -13.79
N ALA A 200 -4.71 -0.25 -14.28
CA ALA A 200 -5.48 0.94 -14.64
C ALA A 200 -6.07 1.68 -13.42
N GLY A 201 -5.96 1.12 -12.20
CA GLY A 201 -6.55 1.69 -10.99
C GLY A 201 -8.06 1.44 -10.85
N ASP A 202 -8.62 0.55 -11.67
CA ASP A 202 -10.02 0.09 -11.60
C ASP A 202 -10.15 -1.06 -10.60
N PHE A 203 -9.91 -0.75 -9.32
CA PHE A 203 -9.81 -1.74 -8.25
C PHE A 203 -11.14 -2.47 -7.99
N LEU A 204 -12.28 -1.77 -8.11
CA LEU A 204 -13.62 -2.33 -7.87
C LEU A 204 -14.03 -3.43 -8.87
N SER A 205 -13.31 -3.54 -9.99
CA SER A 205 -13.53 -4.59 -10.99
C SER A 205 -12.70 -5.86 -10.73
N VAL A 206 -12.03 -5.96 -9.58
CA VAL A 206 -11.07 -7.02 -9.26
C VAL A 206 -11.56 -7.78 -8.03
N ASP A 207 -11.44 -9.10 -8.05
CA ASP A 207 -11.81 -9.91 -6.88
C ASP A 207 -10.87 -9.62 -5.71
N GLY A 208 -11.43 -9.20 -4.57
CA GLY A 208 -10.65 -8.88 -3.39
C GLY A 208 -9.81 -10.04 -2.88
N ALA A 209 -10.27 -11.29 -3.05
CA ALA A 209 -9.55 -12.49 -2.62
C ALA A 209 -8.28 -12.75 -3.43
N VAL A 210 -8.17 -12.24 -4.66
CA VAL A 210 -7.02 -12.47 -5.55
C VAL A 210 -6.13 -11.23 -5.72
N SER A 211 -6.65 -10.05 -5.36
CA SER A 211 -6.01 -8.75 -5.59
C SER A 211 -4.57 -8.67 -5.07
N ALA A 212 -4.31 -9.04 -3.82
CA ALA A 212 -2.98 -8.94 -3.22
C ALA A 212 -1.93 -9.90 -3.86
N PRO A 213 -2.20 -11.20 -4.04
CA PRO A 213 -1.31 -12.09 -4.79
C PRO A 213 -1.08 -11.64 -6.25
N LEU A 214 -2.12 -11.15 -6.92
CA LEU A 214 -2.02 -10.67 -8.30
C LEU A 214 -1.15 -9.41 -8.38
N TRP A 215 -1.39 -8.44 -7.51
CA TRP A 215 -0.56 -7.24 -7.40
C TRP A 215 0.89 -7.59 -7.06
N ALA A 216 1.13 -8.57 -6.18
CA ALA A 216 2.48 -9.03 -5.85
C ALA A 216 3.24 -9.59 -7.06
N ALA A 217 2.57 -10.31 -7.96
CA ALA A 217 3.17 -10.80 -9.21
C ALA A 217 3.50 -9.65 -10.17
N LEU A 218 2.56 -8.72 -10.36
CA LEU A 218 2.71 -7.57 -11.25
C LEU A 218 3.80 -6.63 -10.73
N SER A 219 3.73 -6.21 -9.47
CA SER A 219 4.72 -5.34 -8.85
C SER A 219 6.14 -5.90 -8.91
N LEU A 220 6.32 -7.21 -8.73
CA LEU A 220 7.64 -7.84 -8.85
C LEU A 220 8.23 -7.71 -10.27
N ALA A 221 7.40 -7.84 -11.31
CA ALA A 221 7.83 -7.63 -12.69
C ALA A 221 8.13 -6.15 -12.99
N TRP A 222 7.25 -5.25 -12.55
CA TRP A 222 7.42 -3.80 -12.74
C TRP A 222 8.61 -3.23 -11.99
N ALA A 223 8.88 -3.72 -10.78
CA ALA A 223 10.00 -3.28 -9.97
C ALA A 223 11.34 -3.69 -10.59
N GLN A 224 11.45 -4.91 -11.14
CA GLN A 224 12.63 -5.34 -11.91
C GLN A 224 12.81 -4.50 -13.19
N GLY A 225 11.72 -4.26 -13.93
CA GLY A 225 11.73 -3.39 -15.11
C GLY A 225 12.22 -1.97 -14.79
N ALA A 226 11.69 -1.36 -13.73
CA ALA A 226 12.07 -0.02 -13.29
C ALA A 226 13.52 0.04 -12.81
N GLN A 227 13.98 -0.94 -12.04
CA GLN A 227 15.38 -1.02 -11.61
C GLN A 227 16.34 -1.05 -12.83
N ARG A 228 16.00 -1.81 -13.87
CA ARG A 228 16.81 -1.88 -15.11
C ARG A 228 16.74 -0.60 -15.92
N LEU A 229 15.57 0.02 -16.03
CA LEU A 229 15.37 1.29 -16.74
C LEU A 229 16.20 2.40 -16.09
N LEU A 230 16.12 2.52 -14.77
CA LEU A 230 16.77 3.59 -14.01
C LEU A 230 18.28 3.37 -13.78
N ALA A 231 18.80 2.21 -14.18
CA ALA A 231 20.24 1.97 -14.26
C ALA A 231 20.89 2.72 -15.45
N ASP A 232 20.10 3.13 -16.44
CA ASP A 232 20.54 4.02 -17.51
C ASP A 232 20.37 5.49 -17.08
N GLU A 233 21.47 6.24 -17.09
CA GLU A 233 21.50 7.62 -16.61
C GLU A 233 20.64 8.57 -17.46
N ASN A 234 20.64 8.41 -18.79
CA ASN A 234 19.83 9.23 -19.69
C ASN A 234 18.34 8.96 -19.49
N ALA A 235 17.98 7.68 -19.33
CA ALA A 235 16.60 7.29 -19.04
C ALA A 235 16.14 7.86 -17.69
N ARG A 236 16.99 7.79 -16.66
CA ARG A 236 16.73 8.36 -15.33
C ARG A 236 16.54 9.88 -15.41
N GLU A 237 17.44 10.61 -16.07
CA GLU A 237 17.35 12.06 -16.21
C GLU A 237 16.07 12.47 -16.94
N ALA A 238 15.72 11.78 -18.04
CA ALA A 238 14.52 12.06 -18.82
C ALA A 238 13.22 11.99 -17.99
N ARG A 239 13.20 11.18 -16.93
CA ARG A 239 12.04 11.02 -16.03
C ARG A 239 11.96 12.06 -14.91
N THR A 240 12.97 12.91 -14.72
CA THR A 240 13.00 13.95 -13.67
C THR A 240 12.49 15.32 -14.12
N LYS A 241 12.20 15.50 -15.42
CA LYS A 241 11.99 16.83 -16.03
C LYS A 241 10.75 17.57 -15.55
N THR A 242 9.70 16.86 -15.15
CA THR A 242 8.42 17.46 -14.75
C THR A 242 7.96 16.87 -13.42
N PRO A 243 7.55 17.70 -12.43
CA PRO A 243 6.91 17.20 -11.22
C PRO A 243 5.66 16.39 -11.59
N SER A 244 5.63 15.11 -11.19
CA SER A 244 4.53 14.20 -11.49
C SER A 244 3.86 13.72 -10.21
N VAL A 245 2.53 13.65 -10.25
CA VAL A 245 1.68 13.00 -9.24
C VAL A 245 1.89 11.49 -9.26
N ALA A 246 1.94 10.91 -10.46
CA ALA A 246 2.22 9.50 -10.67
C ALA A 246 3.73 9.22 -10.71
N CYS A 247 4.10 7.95 -10.51
CA CYS A 247 5.48 7.50 -10.61
C CYS A 247 6.02 7.80 -12.03
N PRO A 248 7.13 8.53 -12.17
CA PRO A 248 7.68 8.87 -13.47
C PRO A 248 8.30 7.65 -14.19
N ALA A 249 8.56 6.54 -13.48
CA ALA A 249 9.09 5.32 -14.10
C ALA A 249 7.99 4.44 -14.71
N CYS A 250 6.84 4.30 -14.06
CA CYS A 250 5.79 3.35 -14.48
C CYS A 250 4.36 3.91 -14.56
N GLY A 251 4.12 5.16 -14.18
CA GLY A 251 2.79 5.76 -14.13
C GLY A 251 1.91 5.33 -12.94
N GLY A 252 2.41 4.48 -12.04
CA GLY A 252 1.66 4.01 -10.88
C GLY A 252 1.49 5.05 -9.76
N LEU A 253 0.47 4.86 -8.92
CA LEU A 253 0.21 5.68 -7.75
C LEU A 253 1.26 5.47 -6.64
N PRO A 254 1.51 6.49 -5.79
CA PRO A 254 2.33 6.31 -4.60
C PRO A 254 1.60 5.50 -3.52
N THR A 255 2.35 4.87 -2.62
CA THR A 255 1.88 4.38 -1.32
C THR A 255 1.84 5.49 -0.29
N GLY A 256 2.83 6.38 -0.31
CA GLY A 256 2.93 7.50 0.61
C GLY A 256 4.16 8.36 0.35
N SER A 257 4.32 9.37 1.19
CA SER A 257 5.50 10.23 1.24
C SER A 257 6.53 9.70 2.23
N LEU A 258 7.80 9.82 1.89
CA LEU A 258 8.94 9.55 2.76
C LEU A 258 9.65 10.87 3.03
N LEU A 259 9.77 11.27 4.30
CA LEU A 259 10.72 12.30 4.69
C LEU A 259 12.02 11.61 5.06
N MET A 260 13.04 11.88 4.25
CA MET A 260 14.32 11.19 4.32
C MET A 260 15.16 11.74 5.48
N GLY A 261 16.03 10.91 6.04
CA GLY A 261 17.10 11.30 6.97
C GLY A 261 18.50 11.23 6.34
N GLY A 262 19.54 11.43 7.15
CA GLY A 262 20.93 11.32 6.71
C GLY A 262 21.29 12.34 5.63
N LYS A 263 21.96 11.94 4.55
CA LYS A 263 22.39 12.87 3.48
C LYS A 263 21.24 13.44 2.64
N ARG A 264 20.05 12.86 2.75
CA ARG A 264 18.82 13.36 2.09
C ARG A 264 17.90 14.05 3.09
N GLU A 265 18.37 14.39 4.30
CA GLU A 265 17.55 15.00 5.34
C GLU A 265 16.78 16.24 4.85
N GLY A 266 15.50 16.31 5.18
CA GLY A 266 14.59 17.38 4.76
C GLY A 266 14.01 17.21 3.35
N LEU A 267 14.50 16.26 2.55
CA LEU A 267 13.93 15.94 1.24
C LEU A 267 12.73 15.00 1.39
N ARG A 268 11.69 15.26 0.59
CA ARG A 268 10.50 14.42 0.48
C ARG A 268 10.51 13.65 -0.83
N TYR A 269 10.34 12.34 -0.73
CA TYR A 269 10.13 11.47 -1.87
C TYR A 269 8.74 10.82 -1.80
N GLN A 270 8.10 10.61 -2.93
CA GLN A 270 6.98 9.67 -3.01
C GLN A 270 7.54 8.27 -3.23
N HIS A 271 6.85 7.24 -2.72
CA HIS A 271 7.23 5.83 -2.90
C HIS A 271 6.18 5.13 -3.76
N CYS A 272 6.55 4.57 -4.91
CA CYS A 272 5.62 3.92 -5.84
C CYS A 272 5.07 2.60 -5.28
N ALA A 273 3.75 2.42 -5.33
CA ALA A 273 3.09 1.18 -4.91
C ALA A 273 3.30 0.00 -5.89
N LEU A 274 3.71 0.28 -7.13
CA LEU A 274 3.85 -0.72 -8.19
C LEU A 274 5.31 -1.12 -8.43
N CYS A 275 6.20 -0.16 -8.71
CA CYS A 275 7.59 -0.46 -9.09
C CYS A 275 8.63 -0.06 -8.05
N GLU A 276 8.22 0.35 -6.85
CA GLU A 276 9.09 0.74 -5.73
C GLU A 276 10.02 1.95 -6.01
N THR A 277 9.94 2.57 -7.19
CA THR A 277 10.69 3.78 -7.53
C THR A 277 10.28 4.92 -6.60
N ARG A 278 11.27 5.71 -6.18
CA ARG A 278 11.03 6.92 -5.39
C ARG A 278 11.34 8.16 -6.20
N TRP A 279 10.50 9.19 -6.12
CA TRP A 279 10.73 10.44 -6.83
C TRP A 279 10.50 11.65 -5.95
N HIS A 280 11.34 12.65 -6.12
CA HIS A 280 11.33 13.85 -5.30
C HIS A 280 10.07 14.68 -5.55
N ARG A 281 9.46 15.17 -4.47
CA ARG A 281 8.39 16.18 -4.52
C ARG A 281 8.64 17.21 -3.44
N VAL A 282 8.74 18.48 -3.83
CA VAL A 282 8.99 19.62 -2.92
C VAL A 282 8.08 19.54 -1.71
N ARG A 283 8.65 19.64 -0.51
CA ARG A 283 7.94 19.39 0.76
C ARG A 283 6.80 20.37 1.05
N SER A 284 6.92 21.61 0.59
CA SER A 284 5.98 22.69 0.92
C SER A 284 4.72 22.75 0.04
N VAL A 285 4.43 21.71 -0.74
CA VAL A 285 3.28 21.67 -1.64
C VAL A 285 2.57 20.33 -1.58
N CYS A 286 1.27 20.34 -1.84
CA CYS A 286 0.45 19.16 -2.02
C CYS A 286 1.04 18.27 -3.13
N THR A 287 1.15 16.98 -2.85
CA THR A 287 1.63 15.99 -3.84
C THR A 287 0.65 15.77 -4.98
N GLN A 288 -0.60 16.21 -4.82
CA GLN A 288 -1.68 16.06 -5.81
C GLN A 288 -1.86 17.34 -6.65
N CYS A 289 -2.38 18.43 -6.06
CA CYS A 289 -2.70 19.65 -6.81
C CYS A 289 -1.57 20.70 -6.85
N GLY A 290 -0.50 20.52 -6.08
CA GLY A 290 0.60 21.49 -5.99
C GLY A 290 0.32 22.73 -5.13
N ASP A 291 -0.85 22.85 -4.49
CA ASP A 291 -1.12 23.94 -3.55
C ASP A 291 -0.21 23.85 -2.32
N GLY A 292 0.30 24.99 -1.85
CA GLY A 292 1.15 25.06 -0.66
C GLY A 292 0.53 25.83 0.50
N GLN A 293 -0.68 26.38 0.33
CA GLN A 293 -1.29 27.28 1.31
C GLN A 293 -2.28 26.57 2.23
N SER A 294 -2.95 25.52 1.73
CA SER A 294 -4.04 24.83 2.42
C SER A 294 -3.61 23.47 2.99
N MET A 295 -2.39 23.40 3.52
CA MET A 295 -1.78 22.14 4.00
C MET A 295 -1.89 22.02 5.52
N ASP A 296 -2.43 20.90 5.98
CA ASP A 296 -2.51 20.53 7.39
C ASP A 296 -1.82 19.18 7.66
N TYR A 297 -1.38 18.99 8.90
CA TYR A 297 -0.71 17.76 9.33
C TYR A 297 -1.47 17.07 10.46
N TRP A 298 -1.41 15.74 10.50
CA TRP A 298 -2.08 14.93 11.52
C TRP A 298 -1.13 13.88 12.06
N SER A 299 -1.13 13.68 13.37
CA SER A 299 -0.32 12.65 14.02
C SER A 299 -0.99 12.13 15.28
N VAL A 300 -0.55 10.94 15.71
CA VAL A 300 -0.93 10.35 16.99
C VAL A 300 -0.09 10.96 18.10
N ASP A 301 -0.76 11.64 19.05
CA ASP A 301 -0.26 12.15 20.34
C ASP A 301 0.93 13.13 20.35
N ASP A 302 1.82 13.10 19.35
CA ASP A 302 3.13 13.77 19.30
C ASP A 302 3.41 14.43 17.93
N ARG A 303 4.02 15.62 17.94
CA ARG A 303 4.55 16.28 16.73
C ARG A 303 5.77 15.57 16.15
N GLU A 304 6.45 14.76 16.96
CA GLU A 304 7.59 13.93 16.57
C GLU A 304 7.19 12.50 16.18
N ALA A 305 5.90 12.25 15.92
CA ALA A 305 5.43 10.94 15.49
C ALA A 305 6.15 10.46 14.22
N PRO A 306 6.48 9.16 14.13
CA PRO A 306 7.15 8.59 12.97
C PRO A 306 6.22 8.43 11.75
N MET A 307 4.90 8.48 11.97
CA MET A 307 3.86 8.37 10.95
C MET A 307 2.89 9.53 11.11
N GLU A 308 2.66 10.25 10.01
CA GLU A 308 1.82 11.44 9.94
C GLU A 308 0.89 11.35 8.72
N VAL A 309 -0.10 12.23 8.64
CA VAL A 309 -0.87 12.49 7.42
C VAL A 309 -0.69 13.95 7.02
N GLU A 310 -0.48 14.19 5.74
CA GLU A 310 -0.55 15.50 5.10
C GLU A 310 -1.89 15.60 4.35
N SER A 311 -2.75 16.54 4.72
CA SER A 311 -4.05 16.80 4.08
C SER A 311 -4.05 18.15 3.37
N CYS A 312 -4.71 18.23 2.21
CA CYS A 312 -4.82 19.44 1.41
C CYS A 312 -6.27 19.91 1.33
N GLY A 313 -6.55 21.10 1.89
CA GLY A 313 -7.87 21.72 1.85
C GLY A 313 -8.32 22.13 0.44
N GLN A 314 -7.40 22.34 -0.50
CA GLN A 314 -7.71 22.76 -1.87
C GLN A 314 -8.29 21.64 -2.73
N CYS A 315 -7.72 20.42 -2.65
CA CYS A 315 -8.18 19.26 -3.42
C CYS A 315 -8.86 18.19 -2.57
N GLN A 316 -9.06 18.46 -1.27
CA GLN A 316 -9.71 17.57 -0.30
C GLN A 316 -9.13 16.15 -0.29
N THR A 317 -7.82 16.05 -0.49
CA THR A 317 -7.12 14.76 -0.43
C THR A 317 -6.09 14.71 0.68
N TYR A 318 -5.69 13.51 1.08
CA TYR A 318 -4.57 13.30 1.99
C TYR A 318 -3.59 12.22 1.51
N VAL A 319 -2.37 12.30 2.05
CA VAL A 319 -1.28 11.35 1.85
C VAL A 319 -0.60 11.07 3.19
N LYS A 320 -0.35 9.80 3.51
CA LYS A 320 0.49 9.45 4.67
C LYS A 320 1.95 9.80 4.44
N VAL A 321 2.61 10.26 5.51
CA VAL A 321 4.01 10.65 5.54
C VAL A 321 4.75 9.76 6.56
N PHE A 322 5.78 9.08 6.09
CA PHE A 322 6.67 8.25 6.90
C PHE A 322 7.97 9.01 7.15
N ARG A 323 8.23 9.30 8.43
CA ARG A 323 9.35 10.13 8.91
C ARG A 323 10.59 9.27 9.12
N LEU A 324 11.32 8.98 8.05
CA LEU A 324 12.56 8.20 8.10
C LEU A 324 13.71 8.97 8.77
N ASP A 325 13.60 10.30 8.84
CA ASP A 325 14.43 11.18 9.67
C ASP A 325 14.27 10.90 11.17
N ARG A 326 13.09 10.42 11.60
CA ARG A 326 12.79 10.11 13.00
C ARG A 326 12.87 8.62 13.32
N ALA A 327 12.40 7.78 12.41
CA ALA A 327 12.39 6.32 12.53
C ALA A 327 12.94 5.69 11.22
N PRO A 328 14.28 5.54 11.11
CA PRO A 328 14.93 5.03 9.90
C PRO A 328 14.50 3.63 9.46
N ASP A 329 14.03 2.82 10.41
CA ASP A 329 13.65 1.43 10.17
C ASP A 329 12.23 1.26 9.63
N LEU A 330 11.45 2.34 9.49
CA LEU A 330 10.12 2.26 8.88
C LEU A 330 10.20 1.66 7.48
N GLU A 331 9.32 0.68 7.24
CA GLU A 331 8.99 0.22 5.91
C GLU A 331 7.61 0.74 5.54
N PRO A 332 7.46 1.58 4.49
CA PRO A 332 6.25 2.37 4.28
C PRO A 332 5.01 1.55 4.00
N VAL A 333 5.13 0.44 3.27
CA VAL A 333 3.98 -0.39 2.91
C VAL A 333 3.40 -1.11 4.12
N ALA A 334 4.26 -1.66 4.97
CA ALA A 334 3.85 -2.32 6.21
C ALA A 334 3.43 -1.30 7.29
N SER A 335 4.12 -0.17 7.39
CA SER A 335 3.80 0.88 8.37
C SER A 335 2.47 1.58 8.08
N ASP A 336 2.01 1.55 6.85
CA ASP A 336 0.67 2.00 6.47
C ASP A 336 -0.44 1.19 7.18
N PHE A 337 -0.27 -0.13 7.32
CA PHE A 337 -1.19 -0.97 8.12
C PHE A 337 -1.16 -0.63 9.62
N ALA A 338 0.01 -0.26 10.13
CA ALA A 338 0.16 0.14 11.53
C ALA A 338 -0.43 1.52 11.84
N SER A 339 -0.95 2.23 10.84
CA SER A 339 -1.44 3.60 10.96
C SER A 339 -2.86 3.81 10.42
N LEU A 340 -3.67 2.75 10.35
CA LEU A 340 -5.05 2.81 9.83
C LEU A 340 -5.96 3.80 10.60
N MET A 341 -5.69 4.04 11.88
CA MET A 341 -6.42 5.04 12.66
C MET A 341 -6.26 6.47 12.10
N LEU A 342 -5.13 6.77 11.44
CA LEU A 342 -4.94 8.07 10.80
C LEU A 342 -5.82 8.22 9.55
N ASP A 343 -6.06 7.14 8.79
CA ASP A 343 -6.99 7.17 7.65
C ASP A 343 -8.42 7.44 8.13
N ASP A 344 -8.87 6.77 9.19
CA ASP A 344 -10.21 6.96 9.77
C ASP A 344 -10.40 8.40 10.29
N ALA A 345 -9.44 8.93 11.05
CA ALA A 345 -9.55 10.29 11.59
C ALA A 345 -9.63 11.36 10.50
N VAL A 346 -8.79 11.25 9.47
CA VAL A 346 -8.73 12.23 8.37
C VAL A 346 -9.91 12.02 7.41
N GLY A 347 -10.35 10.78 7.22
CA GLY A 347 -11.54 10.44 6.42
C GLY A 347 -12.84 10.99 7.01
N ARG A 348 -13.01 10.97 8.35
CA ARG A 348 -14.17 11.57 9.03
C ARG A 348 -14.28 13.08 8.82
N GLU A 349 -13.17 13.74 8.50
CA GLU A 349 -13.09 15.16 8.18
C GLU A 349 -13.34 15.44 6.69
N GLY A 350 -13.70 14.42 5.91
CA GLY A 350 -14.11 14.54 4.51
C GLY A 350 -12.98 14.48 3.49
N PHE A 351 -11.77 14.09 3.89
CA PHE A 351 -10.65 13.96 2.95
C PHE A 351 -10.58 12.57 2.31
N THR A 352 -10.25 12.52 1.03
CA THR A 352 -10.05 11.28 0.27
C THR A 352 -8.58 10.89 0.20
N ARG A 353 -8.27 9.61 0.35
CA ARG A 353 -6.90 9.12 0.23
C ARG A 353 -6.43 9.21 -1.22
N ALA A 354 -5.27 9.83 -1.46
CA ALA A 354 -4.70 9.96 -2.81
C ALA A 354 -3.57 8.96 -3.12
N THR A 355 -3.39 7.97 -2.26
CA THR A 355 -2.38 6.91 -2.36
C THR A 355 -3.02 5.54 -2.20
N VAL A 356 -2.30 4.48 -2.54
CA VAL A 356 -2.78 3.11 -2.41
C VAL A 356 -1.80 2.24 -1.63
N ASN A 357 -2.31 1.36 -0.76
CA ASN A 357 -1.50 0.27 -0.23
C ASN A 357 -1.53 -0.90 -1.23
N PRO A 358 -0.38 -1.42 -1.67
CA PRO A 358 -0.33 -2.55 -2.62
C PRO A 358 -0.96 -3.84 -2.09
N TYR A 359 -1.19 -3.96 -0.78
CA TYR A 359 -1.81 -5.11 -0.13
C TYR A 359 -3.10 -4.75 0.62
N ALA A 360 -3.64 -3.54 0.45
CA ALA A 360 -4.96 -3.16 0.96
C ALA A 360 -5.63 -2.22 -0.06
N LEU A 361 -5.80 -2.75 -1.27
CA LEU A 361 -6.41 -2.04 -2.39
C LEU A 361 -7.93 -1.89 -2.13
N PRO A 362 -8.57 -0.82 -2.62
CA PRO A 362 -10.01 -0.60 -2.47
C PRO A 362 -10.80 -1.42 -3.51
N VAL A 363 -10.76 -2.74 -3.34
CA VAL A 363 -11.36 -3.77 -4.22
C VAL A 363 -12.74 -4.20 -3.78
#